data_AF-A0A5J6GXW0-F1
#
_entry.id   AF-A0A5J6GXW0-F1
#
_cell.length_a   1.000
_cell.length_b   1.000
_cell.length_c   1.000
_cell.angle_alpha   90.00
_cell.angle_beta   90.00
_cell.angle_gamma   90.00
#
_symmetry.space_group_name_H-M   'P 1'
#
loop_
_entity.id
_entity.type
_entity.pdbx_description
1 polymer ?
#
loop_
_entity_poly.entity_id
_entity_poly.type
_entity_poly.pdbx_seq_one_letter_code
_entity_poly.pdbx_strand_id
1 'polypeptide(L)'
;MWGLGGGTALAHPLGNFTVSRYDGLVAEPGRLRVEHVEDLAEIPATQAGPRIREVGRERWAKERCGGAAGDARVDVDGRRAALRVRDARAQVRPGQAGLHTLRVECVLTAPLPRGATVELRFSGGESGTDGWREVTARGDRMTLARSDVPEDSSSRRLTRYPKELQSDPPTTSTAALRIVPGGPALGDERTARDGQDGQDEQGASVLPRGADRWTRALTGLVGRHQLTPGFAALALGTAVLLGALHALAPGHGKTLMAAAAAARGRASVRDVLPLAASVTVTHTLGVLALGLLVSGGSTAGPSVVAWLGVTSGVLVTGAGVLLVRRAWRRRASRSDHSHHHHEHPHSHSHPHPHPHPHPHPHDHTPSRPHPHQHDKPPGTSVRGALFLGFAGGLVPSPSAVVVLVGAAALGAAWFGLLLVVAYGAGLALTLTAAGFLVVRAGAFASGRIGGAVLAEPRRIAARFLPLGSACVVLALGCGLVFKGAATALG
;
A
#
# COMPACT_ATOMS: atom_id res chain seq x y z
N MET A 1 28.34 -19.96 -31.02
CA MET A 1 27.07 -19.70 -31.75
C MET A 1 25.93 -19.88 -30.77
N TRP A 2 25.07 -18.86 -30.65
CA TRP A 2 23.86 -18.73 -29.81
C TRP A 2 24.08 -18.38 -28.33
N GLY A 3 24.14 -17.06 -28.07
CA GLY A 3 23.94 -16.44 -26.76
C GLY A 3 22.50 -15.95 -26.63
N LEU A 4 21.96 -15.99 -25.41
CA LEU A 4 20.71 -15.33 -25.02
C LEU A 4 20.91 -14.74 -23.62
N GLY A 5 20.93 -13.41 -23.55
CA GLY A 5 20.99 -12.60 -22.33
C GLY A 5 19.68 -12.70 -21.54
N GLY A 6 19.81 -12.94 -20.25
CA GLY A 6 18.69 -12.97 -19.31
C GLY A 6 18.70 -11.70 -18.47
N GLY A 7 18.01 -10.67 -18.92
CA GLY A 7 17.86 -9.42 -18.19
C GLY A 7 17.20 -9.65 -16.82
N THR A 8 17.81 -9.13 -15.77
CA THR A 8 17.26 -9.14 -14.41
C THR A 8 15.92 -8.39 -14.38
N ALA A 9 14.86 -9.07 -13.95
CA ALA A 9 13.54 -8.47 -13.82
C ALA A 9 13.49 -7.49 -12.64
N LEU A 10 13.48 -6.20 -12.95
CA LEU A 10 13.24 -5.12 -11.98
C LEU A 10 11.74 -4.81 -11.93
N ALA A 11 11.25 -4.44 -10.74
CA ALA A 11 9.91 -3.91 -10.56
C ALA A 11 9.67 -2.72 -11.50
N HIS A 12 8.45 -2.56 -12.01
CA HIS A 12 8.10 -1.37 -12.79
C HIS A 12 8.44 -0.10 -11.97
N PRO A 13 9.24 0.85 -12.49
CA PRO A 13 9.84 1.93 -11.69
C PRO A 13 8.83 2.84 -10.98
N LEU A 14 7.61 2.93 -11.52
CA LEU A 14 6.54 3.78 -11.00
C LEU A 14 5.50 2.99 -10.19
N GLY A 15 5.74 1.69 -9.96
CA GLY A 15 4.84 0.79 -9.23
C GLY A 15 3.91 -0.03 -10.13
N ASN A 16 3.37 -1.09 -9.55
CA ASN A 16 2.83 -2.26 -10.28
C ASN A 16 1.47 -2.01 -10.95
N PHE A 17 0.83 -0.87 -10.66
CA PHE A 17 -0.51 -0.52 -11.14
C PHE A 17 -0.49 0.58 -12.21
N THR A 18 0.69 1.09 -12.55
CA THR A 18 0.81 2.27 -13.44
C THR A 18 0.65 1.91 -14.91
N VAL A 19 0.11 2.86 -15.66
CA VAL A 19 0.12 2.84 -17.14
C VAL A 19 0.74 4.15 -17.58
N SER A 20 1.98 4.07 -18.05
CA SER A 20 2.71 5.24 -18.56
C SER A 20 2.43 5.43 -20.04
N ARG A 21 2.45 6.69 -20.49
CA ARG A 21 2.23 7.08 -21.87
C ARG A 21 3.29 8.07 -22.35
N TYR A 22 3.68 7.89 -23.60
CA TYR A 22 4.49 8.82 -24.35
C TYR A 22 3.83 9.07 -25.71
N ASP A 23 3.69 10.34 -26.09
CA ASP A 23 3.21 10.79 -27.39
C ASP A 23 4.27 11.66 -28.07
N GLY A 24 4.98 11.10 -29.05
CA GLY A 24 5.96 11.84 -29.86
C GLY A 24 5.33 12.39 -31.13
N LEU A 25 5.11 13.70 -31.20
CA LEU A 25 4.55 14.40 -32.35
C LEU A 25 5.65 14.72 -33.36
N VAL A 26 5.51 14.25 -34.59
CA VAL A 26 6.40 14.59 -35.70
C VAL A 26 5.60 15.21 -36.83
N ALA A 27 5.83 16.49 -37.08
CA ALA A 27 5.22 17.22 -38.18
C ALA A 27 5.99 16.96 -39.49
N GLU A 28 5.35 16.33 -40.46
CA GLU A 28 5.88 16.03 -41.80
C GLU A 28 5.08 16.81 -42.86
N PRO A 29 5.63 17.01 -44.08
CA PRO A 29 4.89 17.67 -45.15
C PRO A 29 3.57 16.94 -45.49
N GLY A 30 2.44 17.57 -45.12
CA GLY A 30 1.11 17.04 -45.37
C GLY A 30 0.59 15.99 -44.37
N ARG A 31 1.34 15.71 -43.29
CA ARG A 31 0.96 14.70 -42.30
C ARG A 31 1.56 15.00 -40.93
N LEU A 32 0.77 14.77 -39.88
CA LEU A 32 1.26 14.60 -38.52
C LEU A 32 1.44 13.10 -38.28
N ARG A 33 2.62 12.69 -37.82
CA ARG A 33 2.86 11.35 -37.29
C ARG A 33 2.96 11.44 -35.78
N VAL A 34 2.25 10.56 -35.08
CA VAL A 34 2.30 10.44 -33.63
C VAL A 34 2.86 9.07 -33.28
N GLU A 35 4.02 9.04 -32.66
CA GLU A 35 4.59 7.84 -32.07
C GLU A 35 4.07 7.69 -30.64
N HIS A 36 3.04 6.87 -30.50
CA HIS A 36 2.38 6.63 -29.22
C HIS A 36 2.94 5.36 -28.59
N VAL A 37 3.39 5.44 -27.34
CA VAL A 37 3.89 4.30 -26.57
C VAL A 37 3.15 4.23 -25.25
N GLU A 38 2.65 3.05 -24.90
CA GLU A 38 2.14 2.75 -23.57
C GLU A 38 3.05 1.73 -22.89
N ASP A 39 3.38 1.97 -21.62
CA ASP A 39 4.07 1.01 -20.76
C ASP A 39 3.14 0.59 -19.62
N LEU A 40 2.67 -0.65 -19.68
CA LEU A 40 1.78 -1.24 -18.70
C LEU A 40 2.62 -2.00 -17.67
N ALA A 41 2.52 -1.55 -16.42
CA ALA A 41 3.09 -2.25 -15.28
C ALA A 41 2.44 -3.64 -15.08
N GLU A 42 2.93 -4.39 -14.10
CA GLU A 42 2.65 -5.82 -13.96
C GLU A 42 1.16 -6.15 -13.85
N ILE A 43 0.39 -5.36 -13.12
CA ILE A 43 -1.04 -5.62 -12.93
C ILE A 43 -1.84 -5.30 -14.20
N PRO A 44 -1.74 -4.10 -14.83
CA PRO A 44 -2.40 -3.83 -16.11
C PRO A 44 -2.01 -4.82 -17.24
N ALA A 45 -0.73 -5.19 -17.32
CA ALA A 45 -0.27 -6.19 -18.28
C ALA A 45 -0.90 -7.57 -18.04
N THR A 46 -1.00 -7.98 -16.78
CA THR A 46 -1.68 -9.23 -16.39
C THR A 46 -3.17 -9.18 -16.71
N GLN A 47 -3.84 -8.04 -16.47
CA GLN A 47 -5.25 -7.83 -16.80
C GLN A 47 -5.52 -7.88 -18.32
N ALA A 48 -4.56 -7.49 -19.16
CA ALA A 48 -4.66 -7.65 -20.62
C ALA A 48 -4.52 -9.11 -21.08
N GLY A 49 -3.93 -9.98 -20.26
CA GLY A 49 -3.60 -11.37 -20.59
C GLY A 49 -4.77 -12.25 -21.09
N PRO A 50 -5.96 -12.24 -20.47
CA PRO A 50 -7.12 -12.98 -20.97
C PRO A 50 -7.52 -12.59 -22.40
N ARG A 51 -7.62 -11.29 -22.68
CA ARG A 51 -8.00 -10.80 -24.01
C ARG A 51 -6.90 -11.11 -25.05
N ILE A 52 -5.64 -10.95 -24.69
CA ILE A 52 -4.51 -11.31 -25.57
C ILE A 52 -4.54 -12.80 -25.93
N ARG A 53 -4.90 -13.69 -24.99
CA ARG A 53 -5.05 -15.13 -25.26
C ARG A 53 -6.23 -15.43 -26.19
N GLU A 54 -7.32 -14.67 -26.09
CA GLU A 54 -8.51 -14.83 -26.92
C GLU A 54 -8.28 -14.37 -28.37
N VAL A 55 -7.76 -13.16 -28.56
CA VAL A 55 -7.70 -12.54 -29.91
C VAL A 55 -6.31 -12.55 -30.55
N GLY A 56 -5.28 -12.93 -29.79
CA GLY A 56 -3.89 -12.83 -30.21
C GLY A 56 -3.28 -11.44 -29.98
N ARG A 57 -1.98 -11.39 -29.68
CA ARG A 57 -1.27 -10.17 -29.29
C ARG A 57 -1.29 -9.06 -30.36
N GLU A 58 -1.15 -9.43 -31.64
CA GLU A 58 -1.15 -8.46 -32.73
C GLU A 58 -2.51 -7.78 -32.92
N ARG A 59 -3.59 -8.57 -32.87
CA ARG A 59 -4.95 -8.03 -32.97
C ARG A 59 -5.30 -7.19 -31.76
N TRP A 60 -4.92 -7.65 -30.56
CA TRP A 60 -5.08 -6.88 -29.33
C TRP A 60 -4.31 -5.54 -29.39
N ALA A 61 -3.08 -5.52 -29.92
CA ALA A 61 -2.31 -4.29 -30.10
C ALA A 61 -3.03 -3.32 -31.05
N LYS A 62 -3.58 -3.82 -32.17
CA LYS A 62 -4.40 -3.00 -33.09
C LYS A 62 -5.65 -2.43 -32.43
N GLU A 63 -6.37 -3.24 -31.64
CA GLU A 63 -7.53 -2.80 -30.85
C GLU A 63 -7.13 -1.71 -29.85
N ARG A 64 -6.02 -1.90 -29.13
CA ARG A 64 -5.52 -0.95 -28.13
C ARG A 64 -5.05 0.38 -28.75
N CYS A 65 -4.31 0.32 -29.86
CA CYS A 65 -3.90 1.50 -30.62
C CYS A 65 -5.10 2.21 -31.28
N GLY A 66 -6.13 1.46 -31.68
CA GLY A 66 -7.39 2.03 -32.18
C GLY A 66 -8.12 2.84 -31.12
N GLY A 67 -8.18 2.33 -29.88
CA GLY A 67 -8.67 3.08 -28.73
C GLY A 67 -7.86 4.36 -28.48
N ALA A 68 -6.52 4.26 -28.43
CA ALA A 68 -5.66 5.42 -28.24
C ALA A 68 -5.85 6.51 -29.32
N ALA A 69 -6.03 6.11 -30.58
CA ALA A 69 -6.31 7.04 -31.68
C ALA A 69 -7.70 7.71 -31.58
N GLY A 70 -8.69 7.01 -31.01
CA GLY A 70 -10.04 7.55 -30.79
C GLY A 70 -10.12 8.50 -29.59
N ASP A 71 -9.36 8.20 -28.53
CA ASP A 71 -9.31 9.01 -27.31
C ASP A 71 -8.51 10.31 -27.50
N ALA A 72 -7.46 10.27 -28.32
CA ALA A 72 -6.66 11.45 -28.63
C ALA A 72 -7.42 12.43 -29.54
N ARG A 73 -7.15 13.73 -29.35
CA ARG A 73 -7.70 14.81 -30.17
C ARG A 73 -6.56 15.58 -30.81
N VAL A 74 -6.70 15.83 -32.10
CA VAL A 74 -5.82 16.69 -32.89
C VAL A 74 -6.69 17.75 -33.53
N ASP A 75 -6.41 19.01 -33.26
CA ASP A 75 -7.01 20.15 -33.96
C ASP A 75 -5.95 20.84 -34.80
N VAL A 76 -6.27 21.05 -36.08
CA VAL A 76 -5.40 21.66 -37.09
C VAL A 76 -6.13 22.90 -37.61
N ASP A 77 -5.58 24.07 -37.34
CA ASP A 77 -6.20 25.37 -37.64
C ASP A 77 -7.65 25.48 -37.13
N GLY A 78 -7.88 24.94 -35.93
CA GLY A 78 -9.20 24.90 -35.28
C GLY A 78 -10.17 23.84 -35.82
N ARG A 79 -9.74 22.97 -36.74
CA ARG A 79 -10.55 21.85 -37.26
C ARG A 79 -10.02 20.51 -36.76
N ARG A 80 -10.92 19.66 -36.26
CA ARG A 80 -10.56 18.33 -35.76
C ARG A 80 -10.07 17.43 -36.89
N ALA A 81 -8.88 16.86 -36.72
CA ALA A 81 -8.29 15.86 -37.61
C ALA A 81 -8.30 14.48 -36.91
N ALA A 82 -8.83 13.46 -37.60
CA ALA A 82 -8.88 12.11 -37.07
C ALA A 82 -7.52 11.40 -37.18
N LEU A 83 -7.06 10.81 -36.09
CA LEU A 83 -5.88 9.93 -36.08
C LEU A 83 -6.22 8.56 -36.66
N ARG A 84 -5.33 8.03 -37.51
CA ARG A 84 -5.42 6.69 -38.08
C ARG A 84 -4.22 5.86 -37.68
N VAL A 85 -4.47 4.66 -37.18
CA VAL A 85 -3.44 3.67 -36.86
C VAL A 85 -2.76 3.20 -38.14
N ARG A 86 -1.43 3.25 -38.18
CA ARG A 86 -0.59 2.76 -39.29
C ARG A 86 0.20 1.52 -38.93
N ASP A 87 0.75 1.49 -37.72
CA ASP A 87 1.42 0.31 -37.17
C ASP A 87 1.02 0.14 -35.70
N ALA A 88 1.00 -1.09 -35.22
CA ALA A 88 0.62 -1.46 -33.86
C ALA A 88 1.37 -2.71 -33.42
N ARG A 89 2.13 -2.61 -32.32
CA ARG A 89 2.93 -3.71 -31.78
C ARG A 89 2.79 -3.76 -30.27
N ALA A 90 2.78 -4.97 -29.71
CA ALA A 90 2.85 -5.18 -28.28
C ALA A 90 3.97 -6.18 -27.96
N GLN A 91 4.84 -5.80 -27.03
CA GLN A 91 5.97 -6.60 -26.58
C GLN A 91 5.81 -6.91 -25.09
N VAL A 92 5.89 -8.20 -24.76
CA VAL A 92 5.90 -8.66 -23.37
C VAL A 92 7.32 -8.55 -22.85
N ARG A 93 7.49 -7.95 -21.67
CA ARG A 93 8.77 -7.80 -21.00
C ARG A 93 8.73 -8.46 -19.62
N PRO A 94 9.88 -8.94 -19.10
CA PRO A 94 9.93 -9.51 -17.77
C PRO A 94 9.59 -8.46 -16.71
N GLY A 95 8.78 -8.83 -15.72
CA GLY A 95 8.43 -8.01 -14.55
C GLY A 95 8.72 -8.74 -13.24
N GLN A 96 8.39 -8.10 -12.11
CA GLN A 96 8.68 -8.69 -10.79
C GLN A 96 7.77 -9.87 -10.43
N ALA A 97 8.23 -10.72 -9.52
CA ALA A 97 7.44 -11.81 -8.94
C ALA A 97 6.81 -12.80 -9.95
N GLY A 98 7.45 -12.97 -11.12
CA GLY A 98 6.96 -13.84 -12.18
C GLY A 98 5.81 -13.26 -13.02
N LEU A 99 5.47 -11.99 -12.81
CA LEU A 99 4.56 -11.24 -13.65
C LEU A 99 5.30 -10.63 -14.86
N HIS A 100 4.55 -10.19 -15.85
CA HIS A 100 5.08 -9.53 -17.04
C HIS A 100 4.65 -8.07 -17.08
N THR A 101 5.46 -7.21 -17.68
CA THR A 101 5.04 -5.88 -18.14
C THR A 101 4.75 -5.94 -19.65
N LEU A 102 4.02 -4.95 -20.16
CA LEU A 102 3.64 -4.92 -21.57
C LEU A 102 3.90 -3.54 -22.16
N ARG A 103 4.71 -3.49 -23.21
CA ARG A 103 4.97 -2.27 -23.96
C ARG A 103 4.18 -2.30 -25.26
N VAL A 104 3.34 -1.30 -25.47
CA VAL A 104 2.54 -1.13 -26.68
C VAL A 104 3.09 0.04 -27.46
N GLU A 105 3.35 -0.14 -28.74
CA GLU A 105 3.81 0.91 -29.64
C GLU A 105 2.83 1.06 -30.80
N CYS A 106 2.42 2.30 -31.05
CA CYS A 106 1.51 2.67 -32.12
C CYS A 106 2.15 3.76 -32.97
N VAL A 107 2.01 3.64 -34.29
CA VAL A 107 2.28 4.75 -35.21
C VAL A 107 0.95 5.27 -35.70
N LEU A 108 0.56 6.46 -35.26
CA LEU A 108 -0.69 7.11 -35.65
C LEU A 108 -0.41 8.24 -36.64
N THR A 109 -1.37 8.56 -37.50
CA THR A 109 -1.22 9.63 -38.48
C THR A 109 -2.49 10.46 -38.65
N ALA A 110 -2.34 11.77 -38.78
CA ALA A 110 -3.40 12.71 -39.16
C ALA A 110 -2.96 13.55 -40.36
N PRO A 111 -3.87 13.99 -41.24
CA PRO A 111 -3.53 14.88 -42.35
C PRO A 111 -3.14 16.27 -41.84
N LEU A 112 -2.15 16.90 -42.48
CA LEU A 112 -1.84 18.32 -42.31
C LEU A 112 -1.94 19.06 -43.66
N PRO A 113 -2.24 20.37 -43.67
CA PRO A 113 -2.07 21.21 -44.85
C PRO A 113 -0.64 21.17 -45.38
N ARG A 114 -0.46 21.26 -46.69
CA ARG A 114 0.85 21.34 -47.34
C ARG A 114 1.20 22.79 -47.62
N GLY A 115 2.47 23.17 -47.40
CA GLY A 115 3.00 24.47 -47.84
C GLY A 115 2.43 25.68 -47.11
N ALA A 116 1.70 25.49 -46.00
CA ALA A 116 1.14 26.57 -45.20
C ALA A 116 1.63 26.48 -43.75
N THR A 117 1.57 27.62 -43.04
CA THR A 117 1.73 27.62 -41.58
C THR A 117 0.52 26.95 -40.95
N VAL A 118 0.75 26.12 -39.94
CA VAL A 118 -0.28 25.34 -39.25
C VAL A 118 -0.24 25.63 -37.76
N GLU A 119 -1.38 25.96 -37.18
CA GLU A 119 -1.59 25.96 -35.73
C GLU A 119 -2.16 24.59 -35.32
N LEU A 120 -1.45 23.87 -34.46
CA LEU A 120 -1.79 22.51 -34.05
C LEU A 120 -2.01 22.44 -32.54
N ARG A 121 -3.13 21.84 -32.13
CA ARG A 121 -3.36 21.45 -30.73
C ARG A 121 -3.52 19.94 -30.65
N PHE A 122 -2.83 19.34 -29.71
CA PHE A 122 -2.91 17.92 -29.39
C PHE A 122 -3.36 17.75 -27.95
N SER A 123 -4.24 16.79 -27.72
CA SER A 123 -4.55 16.26 -26.39
C SER A 123 -4.58 14.74 -26.45
N GLY A 124 -3.73 14.07 -25.67
CA GLY A 124 -3.79 12.63 -25.45
C GLY A 124 -5.05 12.23 -24.68
N GLY A 125 -5.38 10.94 -24.68
CA GLY A 125 -6.53 10.42 -23.92
C GLY A 125 -6.36 10.55 -22.40
N GLU A 126 -7.46 10.70 -21.67
CA GLU A 126 -7.46 10.89 -20.20
C GLU A 126 -7.47 9.58 -19.39
N SER A 127 -7.43 8.43 -20.07
CA SER A 127 -7.61 7.11 -19.48
C SER A 127 -6.43 6.70 -18.58
N GLY A 128 -6.62 6.79 -17.25
CA GLY A 128 -5.70 6.30 -16.21
C GLY A 128 -4.89 7.44 -15.57
N THR A 129 -5.13 7.75 -14.29
CA THR A 129 -4.51 8.91 -13.61
C THR A 129 -3.06 8.67 -13.19
N ASP A 130 -2.59 7.43 -13.17
CA ASP A 130 -1.40 7.03 -12.43
C ASP A 130 -0.28 6.57 -13.39
N GLY A 131 0.79 7.35 -13.51
CA GLY A 131 1.97 7.00 -14.32
C GLY A 131 2.63 8.21 -14.98
N TRP A 132 3.67 7.94 -15.78
CA TRP A 132 4.37 8.95 -16.57
C TRP A 132 3.54 9.35 -17.78
N ARG A 133 3.34 10.64 -18.02
CA ARG A 133 2.76 11.19 -19.24
C ARG A 133 3.69 12.23 -19.83
N GLU A 134 4.08 11.98 -21.05
CA GLU A 134 5.05 12.82 -21.75
C GLU A 134 4.61 13.05 -23.18
N VAL A 135 4.62 14.32 -23.60
CA VAL A 135 4.44 14.71 -24.99
C VAL A 135 5.71 15.40 -25.44
N THR A 136 6.20 15.05 -26.62
CA THR A 136 7.32 15.74 -27.29
C THR A 136 6.90 16.15 -28.69
N ALA A 137 7.57 17.15 -29.27
CA ALA A 137 7.30 17.57 -30.63
C ALA A 137 8.58 17.84 -31.42
N ARG A 138 8.63 17.36 -32.65
CA ARG A 138 9.69 17.63 -33.62
C ARG A 138 9.09 17.89 -35.01
N GLY A 139 9.88 18.49 -35.89
CA GLY A 139 9.53 18.63 -37.30
C GLY A 139 10.50 17.86 -38.20
N ASP A 140 9.97 17.21 -39.24
CA ASP A 140 10.74 16.61 -40.33
C ASP A 140 10.48 17.42 -41.60
N ARG A 141 11.49 18.16 -42.08
CA ARG A 141 11.32 19.16 -43.17
C ARG A 141 10.24 20.20 -42.88
N MET A 142 9.88 20.34 -41.60
CA MET A 142 8.95 21.30 -41.03
C MET A 142 9.62 21.91 -39.79
N THR A 143 9.39 23.20 -39.52
CA THR A 143 10.00 23.93 -38.41
C THR A 143 8.94 24.23 -37.35
N LEU A 144 9.21 23.91 -36.09
CA LEU A 144 8.34 24.29 -34.98
C LEU A 144 8.67 25.73 -34.57
N ALA A 145 7.97 26.71 -35.15
CA ALA A 145 8.17 28.13 -34.82
C ALA A 145 7.75 28.46 -33.38
N ARG A 146 6.82 27.69 -32.81
CA ARG A 146 6.51 27.66 -31.37
C ARG A 146 6.15 26.24 -30.95
N SER A 147 6.60 25.83 -29.77
CA SER A 147 6.24 24.59 -29.09
C SER A 147 6.21 24.86 -27.58
N ASP A 148 5.19 24.36 -26.89
CA ASP A 148 5.10 24.34 -25.42
C ASP A 148 5.59 23.01 -24.81
N VAL A 149 6.00 22.06 -25.65
CA VAL A 149 6.54 20.76 -25.26
C VAL A 149 7.99 20.59 -25.73
N PRO A 150 8.81 19.79 -25.01
CA PRO A 150 10.20 19.57 -25.36
C PRO A 150 10.37 18.78 -26.66
N GLU A 151 11.52 18.94 -27.31
CA GLU A 151 11.88 18.13 -28.48
C GLU A 151 12.32 16.72 -28.09
N ASP A 152 13.02 16.57 -26.96
CA ASP A 152 13.61 15.32 -26.52
C ASP A 152 12.83 14.62 -25.42
N SER A 153 12.79 13.29 -25.50
CA SER A 153 12.16 12.47 -24.47
C SER A 153 13.09 12.24 -23.28
N SER A 154 12.66 12.73 -22.13
CA SER A 154 13.26 12.49 -20.81
C SER A 154 13.20 11.01 -20.39
N SER A 155 12.14 10.29 -20.76
CA SER A 155 11.98 8.85 -20.49
C SER A 155 12.60 7.92 -21.54
N ARG A 156 13.26 8.48 -22.55
CA ARG A 156 13.64 7.77 -23.78
C ARG A 156 12.48 6.91 -24.32
N ARG A 157 11.29 7.52 -24.44
CA ARG A 157 10.07 6.86 -24.94
C ARG A 157 9.66 5.67 -24.06
N LEU A 158 9.65 5.89 -22.75
CA LEU A 158 9.32 4.90 -21.71
C LEU A 158 10.24 3.66 -21.69
N THR A 159 11.50 3.82 -22.09
CA THR A 159 12.51 2.75 -21.96
C THR A 159 13.39 2.95 -20.74
N ARG A 160 13.50 4.18 -20.22
CA ARG A 160 14.29 4.50 -19.03
C ARG A 160 13.62 5.63 -18.26
N TYR A 161 13.37 5.41 -16.97
CA TYR A 161 12.76 6.41 -16.09
C TYR A 161 13.83 7.06 -15.21
N PRO A 162 14.16 8.36 -15.39
CA PRO A 162 15.07 9.10 -14.52
C PRO A 162 14.62 9.00 -13.06
N LYS A 163 15.53 8.66 -12.13
CA LYS A 163 15.20 8.40 -10.72
C LYS A 163 14.65 9.63 -10.02
N GLU A 164 15.14 10.80 -10.41
CA GLU A 164 14.81 12.11 -9.86
C GLU A 164 13.35 12.47 -10.12
N LEU A 165 12.76 11.94 -11.20
CA LEU A 165 11.39 12.21 -11.64
C LEU A 165 10.41 11.08 -11.30
N GLN A 166 10.85 10.02 -10.59
CA GLN A 166 9.94 8.91 -10.23
C GLN A 166 8.95 9.28 -9.12
N SER A 167 9.32 10.21 -8.25
CA SER A 167 8.44 10.70 -7.17
C SER A 167 7.41 11.72 -7.65
N ASP A 168 7.72 12.45 -8.73
CA ASP A 168 6.84 13.43 -9.36
C ASP A 168 6.96 13.29 -10.89
N PRO A 169 6.34 12.24 -11.48
CA PRO A 169 6.46 11.98 -12.90
C PRO A 169 5.75 13.06 -13.73
N PRO A 170 6.28 13.41 -14.92
CA PRO A 170 5.60 14.30 -15.84
C PRO A 170 4.15 13.87 -16.08
N THR A 171 3.24 14.85 -16.10
CA THR A 171 1.81 14.63 -16.34
C THR A 171 1.31 15.25 -17.64
N THR A 172 2.24 15.77 -18.46
CA THR A 172 1.96 16.48 -19.72
C THR A 172 1.22 15.57 -20.69
N SER A 173 0.00 15.96 -21.06
CA SER A 173 -0.87 15.23 -22.00
C SER A 173 -1.29 16.08 -23.20
N THR A 174 -0.89 17.35 -23.25
CA THR A 174 -1.28 18.30 -24.30
C THR A 174 -0.07 18.94 -24.94
N ALA A 175 -0.23 19.40 -26.18
CA ALA A 175 0.75 20.25 -26.86
C ALA A 175 0.04 21.30 -27.74
N ALA A 176 0.62 22.49 -27.82
CA ALA A 176 0.26 23.56 -28.73
C ALA A 176 1.47 23.96 -29.57
N LEU A 177 1.39 23.74 -30.88
CA LEU A 177 2.49 23.93 -31.82
C LEU A 177 2.10 24.95 -32.91
N ARG A 178 3.05 25.79 -33.29
CA ARG A 178 2.99 26.57 -34.53
C ARG A 178 4.04 26.04 -35.49
N ILE A 179 3.60 25.44 -36.58
CA ILE A 179 4.43 24.70 -37.51
C ILE A 179 4.54 25.50 -38.82
N VAL A 180 5.75 25.69 -39.33
CA VAL A 180 6.02 26.38 -40.60
C VAL A 180 6.70 25.42 -41.57
N PRO A 181 6.39 25.44 -42.87
CA PRO A 181 7.09 24.62 -43.86
C PRO A 181 8.59 24.92 -43.93
N GLY A 182 9.41 23.90 -44.19
CA GLY A 182 10.86 24.00 -44.25
C GLY A 182 11.53 23.61 -42.94
N GLY A 183 12.84 23.39 -42.94
CA GLY A 183 13.59 22.89 -41.79
C GLY A 183 14.46 21.67 -42.15
N PRO A 184 15.33 21.22 -41.23
CA PRO A 184 16.14 20.03 -41.48
C PRO A 184 15.25 18.79 -41.65
N ALA A 185 15.70 17.84 -42.46
CA ALA A 185 15.10 16.51 -42.45
C ALA A 185 15.43 15.84 -41.12
N LEU A 186 14.43 15.21 -40.50
CA LEU A 186 14.67 14.36 -39.35
C LEU A 186 15.42 13.13 -39.87
N GLY A 187 16.61 12.84 -39.34
CA GLY A 187 17.38 11.67 -39.76
C GLY A 187 16.55 10.39 -39.62
N ASP A 188 16.82 9.38 -40.46
CA ASP A 188 16.17 8.07 -40.42
C ASP A 188 16.53 7.29 -39.15
N GLU A 189 16.10 7.75 -37.97
CA GLU A 189 16.23 7.02 -36.70
C GLU A 189 15.45 5.68 -36.70
N ARG A 190 14.68 5.42 -37.76
CA ARG A 190 14.02 4.12 -38.03
C ARG A 190 15.00 2.98 -38.31
N THR A 191 16.26 3.25 -38.64
CA THR A 191 17.27 2.19 -38.85
C THR A 191 17.94 1.68 -37.56
N ALA A 192 17.71 2.31 -36.40
CA ALA A 192 18.14 1.77 -35.11
C ALA A 192 17.14 0.76 -34.49
N ARG A 193 16.12 0.32 -35.25
CA ARG A 193 15.11 -0.65 -34.79
C ARG A 193 15.43 -2.12 -35.07
N ASP A 194 16.45 -2.42 -35.88
CA ASP A 194 16.81 -3.80 -36.26
C ASP A 194 18.29 -4.17 -35.96
N GLY A 195 19.10 -3.27 -35.38
CA GLY A 195 20.57 -3.45 -35.28
C GLY A 195 21.19 -3.52 -33.88
N GLN A 196 20.47 -3.16 -32.81
CA GLN A 196 21.10 -2.90 -31.50
C GLN A 196 20.47 -3.70 -30.34
N ASP A 197 20.08 -4.95 -30.58
CA ASP A 197 19.74 -5.92 -29.52
C ASP A 197 20.91 -6.88 -29.19
N GLY A 198 22.13 -6.59 -29.69
CA GLY A 198 23.23 -7.55 -29.69
C GLY A 198 24.39 -7.33 -28.72
N GLN A 199 24.68 -6.12 -28.26
CA GLN A 199 25.97 -5.84 -27.61
C GLN A 199 25.86 -4.65 -26.65
N ASP A 200 25.52 -4.89 -25.38
CA ASP A 200 25.90 -4.06 -24.21
C ASP A 200 25.40 -4.69 -22.89
N GLU A 201 25.66 -5.98 -22.68
CA GLU A 201 25.50 -6.64 -21.37
C GLU A 201 26.85 -7.16 -20.86
N GLN A 202 27.77 -6.24 -20.53
CA GLN A 202 28.99 -6.56 -19.78
C GLN A 202 29.20 -5.51 -18.69
N GLY A 203 28.66 -5.80 -17.50
CA GLY A 203 28.78 -4.94 -16.33
C GLY A 203 28.33 -5.62 -15.04
N ALA A 204 29.23 -6.45 -14.48
CA ALA A 204 29.30 -6.89 -13.09
C ALA A 204 28.13 -7.74 -12.52
N SER A 205 28.19 -9.05 -12.73
CA SER A 205 27.57 -10.04 -11.82
C SER A 205 28.65 -10.81 -11.05
N VAL A 206 28.99 -10.28 -9.87
CA VAL A 206 29.56 -11.09 -8.79
C VAL A 206 28.38 -11.55 -7.96
N LEU A 207 28.01 -12.85 -8.04
CA LEU A 207 27.42 -13.74 -7.01
C LEU A 207 26.78 -15.00 -7.64
N PRO A 208 26.57 -16.10 -6.88
CA PRO A 208 26.74 -17.46 -7.39
C PRO A 208 25.53 -18.05 -8.13
N ARG A 209 25.88 -18.85 -9.15
CA ARG A 209 25.10 -19.57 -10.18
C ARG A 209 24.03 -20.58 -9.67
N GLY A 210 23.56 -20.43 -8.43
CA GLY A 210 22.57 -21.30 -7.82
C GLY A 210 21.12 -20.86 -8.05
N ALA A 211 20.84 -19.56 -8.05
CA ALA A 211 19.47 -19.03 -7.98
C ALA A 211 18.63 -19.28 -9.25
N ASP A 212 19.24 -19.24 -10.43
CA ASP A 212 18.50 -19.23 -11.70
C ASP A 212 17.82 -20.56 -12.07
N ARG A 213 18.29 -21.66 -11.49
CA ARG A 213 17.65 -22.98 -11.65
C ARG A 213 16.41 -23.12 -10.77
N TRP A 214 16.44 -22.52 -9.58
CA TRP A 214 15.33 -22.53 -8.64
C TRP A 214 14.22 -21.61 -9.10
N THR A 215 14.57 -20.43 -9.64
CA THR A 215 13.61 -19.51 -10.25
C THR A 215 12.90 -20.16 -11.44
N ARG A 216 13.63 -20.82 -12.35
CA ARG A 216 13.02 -21.57 -13.47
C ARG A 216 12.20 -22.79 -13.04
N ALA A 217 12.63 -23.50 -12.01
CA ALA A 217 11.85 -24.61 -11.44
C ALA A 217 10.54 -24.12 -10.81
N LEU A 218 10.58 -22.97 -10.11
CA LEU A 218 9.39 -22.33 -9.52
C LEU A 218 8.44 -21.79 -10.61
N THR A 219 8.95 -21.11 -11.63
CA THR A 219 8.12 -20.62 -12.76
C THR A 219 7.56 -21.77 -13.60
N GLY A 220 8.31 -22.85 -13.77
CA GLY A 220 7.87 -24.07 -14.45
C GLY A 220 6.83 -24.88 -13.67
N LEU A 221 6.86 -24.82 -12.33
CA LEU A 221 5.85 -25.45 -11.46
C LEU A 221 4.51 -24.71 -11.47
N VAL A 222 4.54 -23.38 -11.60
CA VAL A 222 3.33 -22.54 -11.61
C VAL A 222 2.64 -22.53 -12.98
N GLY A 223 3.40 -22.74 -14.06
CA GLY A 223 2.89 -22.70 -15.43
C GLY A 223 2.25 -24.00 -15.97
N ARG A 224 2.29 -25.11 -15.22
CA ARG A 224 1.64 -26.37 -15.62
C ARG A 224 0.60 -26.78 -14.59
N HIS A 225 -0.60 -27.09 -15.06
CA HIS A 225 -1.83 -27.42 -14.32
C HIS A 225 -1.74 -28.67 -13.40
N GLN A 226 -0.76 -28.76 -12.50
CA GLN A 226 -0.79 -29.68 -11.36
C GLN A 226 -0.24 -28.98 -10.12
N LEU A 227 -1.15 -28.53 -9.24
CA LEU A 227 -0.83 -28.14 -7.88
C LEU A 227 -0.30 -29.36 -7.14
N THR A 228 0.99 -29.64 -7.28
CA THR A 228 1.60 -30.75 -6.54
C THR A 228 1.45 -30.46 -5.04
N PRO A 229 1.12 -31.48 -4.21
CA PRO A 229 0.97 -31.28 -2.77
C PRO A 229 2.19 -30.61 -2.11
N GLY A 230 3.39 -30.91 -2.61
CA GLY A 230 4.64 -30.29 -2.14
C GLY A 230 4.73 -28.79 -2.43
N PHE A 231 4.30 -28.34 -3.60
CA PHE A 231 4.23 -26.91 -3.93
C PHE A 231 3.19 -26.19 -3.10
N ALA A 232 2.00 -26.78 -2.97
CA ALA A 232 0.94 -26.21 -2.14
C ALA A 232 1.40 -26.05 -0.69
N ALA A 233 2.05 -27.06 -0.11
CA ALA A 233 2.61 -27.00 1.24
C ALA A 233 3.69 -25.92 1.38
N LEU A 234 4.60 -25.80 0.40
CA LEU A 234 5.65 -24.78 0.41
C LEU A 234 5.08 -23.37 0.27
N ALA A 235 4.13 -23.15 -0.63
CA ALA A 235 3.47 -21.86 -0.82
C ALA A 235 2.65 -21.46 0.41
N LEU A 236 1.93 -22.40 1.02
CA LEU A 236 1.23 -22.20 2.28
C LEU A 236 2.19 -21.85 3.42
N GLY A 237 3.27 -22.60 3.57
CA GLY A 237 4.30 -22.33 4.57
C GLY A 237 4.95 -20.96 4.39
N THR A 238 5.22 -20.58 3.14
CA THR A 238 5.77 -19.25 2.79
C THR A 238 4.75 -18.14 3.08
N ALA A 239 3.47 -18.35 2.80
CA ALA A 239 2.41 -17.40 3.14
C ALA A 239 2.28 -17.20 4.65
N VAL A 240 2.30 -18.28 5.44
CA VAL A 240 2.34 -18.22 6.91
C VAL A 240 3.58 -17.43 7.37
N LEU A 241 4.76 -17.73 6.83
CA LEU A 241 6.00 -17.05 7.19
C LEU A 241 5.95 -15.55 6.84
N LEU A 242 5.46 -15.20 5.65
CA LEU A 242 5.30 -13.81 5.22
C LEU A 242 4.28 -13.07 6.09
N GLY A 243 3.16 -13.71 6.45
CA GLY A 243 2.18 -13.16 7.39
C GLY A 243 2.78 -12.89 8.76
N ALA A 244 3.59 -13.82 9.25
CA ALA A 244 4.33 -13.70 10.51
C ALA A 244 5.35 -12.54 10.47
N LEU A 245 6.20 -12.50 9.45
CA LEU A 245 7.18 -11.42 9.25
C LEU A 245 6.51 -10.06 9.08
N HIS A 246 5.38 -10.01 8.37
CA HIS A 246 4.63 -8.78 8.17
C HIS A 246 3.94 -8.26 9.44
N ALA A 247 3.66 -9.13 10.41
CA ALA A 247 3.22 -8.70 11.73
C ALA A 247 4.35 -8.05 12.55
N LEU A 248 5.60 -8.49 12.32
CA LEU A 248 6.81 -7.95 12.95
C LEU A 248 7.32 -6.68 12.25
N ALA A 249 7.01 -6.51 10.97
CA ALA A 249 7.39 -5.33 10.20
C ALA A 249 6.85 -4.03 10.85
N PRO A 250 7.67 -2.96 10.99
CA PRO A 250 7.22 -1.69 11.54
C PRO A 250 6.09 -1.12 10.69
N GLY A 251 4.88 -1.05 11.26
CA GLY A 251 3.68 -0.58 10.57
C GLY A 251 2.73 0.16 11.51
N HIS A 252 2.04 1.15 10.97
CA HIS A 252 1.30 2.22 11.67
C HIS A 252 0.24 1.74 12.69
N GLY A 253 -0.34 0.54 12.53
CA GLY A 253 -1.31 -0.04 13.49
C GLY A 253 -0.75 -1.14 14.42
N LYS A 254 0.39 -1.76 14.08
CA LYS A 254 0.94 -2.94 14.81
C LYS A 254 1.86 -2.53 15.96
N THR A 255 2.56 -1.40 15.81
CA THR A 255 3.28 -0.71 16.90
C THR A 255 2.32 -0.20 17.98
N LEU A 256 1.10 0.14 17.58
CA LEU A 256 0.00 0.56 18.45
C LEU A 256 -0.50 -0.57 19.35
N MET A 257 -0.54 -1.81 18.84
CA MET A 257 -0.80 -3.02 19.65
C MET A 257 0.34 -3.30 20.63
N ALA A 258 1.59 -3.19 20.20
CA ALA A 258 2.75 -3.37 21.09
C ALA A 258 2.76 -2.30 22.20
N ALA A 259 2.50 -1.03 21.86
CA ALA A 259 2.43 0.08 22.80
C ALA A 259 1.21 -0.01 23.74
N ALA A 260 0.04 -0.40 23.23
CA ALA A 260 -1.18 -0.54 24.04
C ALA A 260 -1.18 -1.82 24.89
N ALA A 261 -0.48 -2.89 24.48
CA ALA A 261 -0.22 -4.06 25.30
C ALA A 261 0.81 -3.75 26.41
N ALA A 262 1.89 -3.02 26.08
CA ALA A 262 2.89 -2.57 27.04
C ALA A 262 2.35 -1.55 28.06
N ALA A 263 1.40 -0.70 27.67
CA ALA A 263 0.73 0.25 28.57
C ALA A 263 -0.27 -0.43 29.52
N ARG A 264 -0.72 -1.65 29.20
CA ARG A 264 -1.60 -2.46 30.06
C ARG A 264 -0.73 -3.24 31.05
N GLY A 265 -0.42 -2.62 32.18
CA GLY A 265 0.39 -3.21 33.25
C GLY A 265 -0.13 -4.53 33.87
N ARG A 266 -1.26 -5.09 33.37
CA ARG A 266 -1.82 -6.42 33.71
C ARG A 266 -2.71 -6.98 32.57
N ALA A 267 -2.22 -7.08 31.34
CA ALA A 267 -2.99 -7.77 30.27
C ALA A 267 -3.05 -9.28 30.56
N SER A 268 -4.25 -9.86 30.62
CA SER A 268 -4.43 -11.31 30.68
C SER A 268 -4.30 -11.89 29.27
N VAL A 269 -3.85 -13.15 29.14
CA VAL A 269 -3.84 -13.88 27.85
C VAL A 269 -5.24 -13.89 27.21
N ARG A 270 -6.29 -13.86 28.03
CA ARG A 270 -7.70 -13.76 27.60
C ARG A 270 -8.07 -12.43 26.93
N ASP A 271 -7.28 -11.38 27.10
CA ASP A 271 -7.50 -10.06 26.49
C ASP A 271 -6.74 -9.89 25.16
N VAL A 272 -5.68 -10.67 24.95
CA VAL A 272 -4.82 -10.63 23.76
C VAL A 272 -5.45 -11.38 22.58
N LEU A 273 -6.08 -12.52 22.85
CA LEU A 273 -6.71 -13.37 21.83
C LEU A 273 -7.83 -12.67 21.05
N PRO A 274 -8.83 -12.02 21.67
CA PRO A 274 -9.88 -11.32 20.94
C PRO A 274 -9.35 -10.17 20.07
N LEU A 275 -8.31 -9.49 20.56
CA LEU A 275 -7.65 -8.42 19.83
C LEU A 275 -6.93 -8.96 18.57
N ALA A 276 -6.10 -9.99 18.72
CA ALA A 276 -5.37 -10.61 17.61
C ALA A 276 -6.33 -11.25 16.58
N ALA A 277 -7.38 -11.91 17.05
CA ALA A 277 -8.42 -12.47 16.20
C ALA A 277 -9.16 -11.37 15.42
N SER A 278 -9.55 -10.29 16.09
CA SER A 278 -10.23 -9.16 15.43
C SER A 278 -9.37 -8.53 14.34
N VAL A 279 -8.09 -8.24 14.61
CA VAL A 279 -7.16 -7.71 13.60
C VAL A 279 -7.04 -8.65 12.41
N THR A 280 -6.86 -9.94 12.67
CA THR A 280 -6.66 -10.93 11.61
C THR A 280 -7.90 -11.04 10.72
N VAL A 281 -9.08 -11.13 11.34
CA VAL A 281 -10.35 -11.24 10.62
C VAL A 281 -10.61 -9.99 9.79
N THR A 282 -10.50 -8.79 10.36
CA THR A 282 -10.79 -7.56 9.62
C THR A 282 -9.77 -7.30 8.53
N HIS A 283 -8.50 -7.62 8.76
CA HIS A 283 -7.46 -7.54 7.73
C HIS A 283 -7.71 -8.50 6.58
N THR A 284 -8.05 -9.76 6.90
CA THR A 284 -8.33 -10.79 5.90
C THR A 284 -9.56 -10.42 5.08
N LEU A 285 -10.65 -10.00 5.73
CA LEU A 285 -11.86 -9.53 5.04
C LEU A 285 -11.60 -8.32 4.16
N GLY A 286 -10.78 -7.36 4.62
CA GLY A 286 -10.37 -6.21 3.83
C GLY A 286 -9.57 -6.61 2.59
N VAL A 287 -8.63 -7.55 2.72
CA VAL A 287 -7.85 -8.09 1.59
C VAL A 287 -8.76 -8.80 0.59
N LEU A 288 -9.71 -9.61 1.06
CA LEU A 288 -10.67 -10.30 0.20
C LEU A 288 -11.58 -9.34 -0.55
N ALA A 289 -12.17 -8.36 0.16
CA ALA A 289 -13.05 -7.37 -0.45
C ALA A 289 -12.31 -6.52 -1.49
N LEU A 290 -11.11 -6.05 -1.17
CA LEU A 290 -10.29 -5.26 -2.08
C LEU A 290 -9.77 -6.10 -3.27
N GLY A 291 -9.39 -7.36 -3.01
CA GLY A 291 -9.01 -8.29 -4.08
C GLY A 291 -10.15 -8.56 -5.05
N LEU A 292 -11.37 -8.78 -4.56
CA LEU A 292 -12.55 -8.92 -5.41
C LEU A 292 -12.83 -7.64 -6.22
N LEU A 293 -12.73 -6.47 -5.60
CA LEU A 293 -12.93 -5.18 -6.25
C LEU A 293 -11.92 -4.97 -7.40
N VAL A 294 -10.64 -5.26 -7.15
CA VAL A 294 -9.56 -5.12 -8.13
C VAL A 294 -9.65 -6.20 -9.22
N SER A 295 -9.94 -7.45 -8.85
CA SER A 295 -10.15 -8.53 -9.82
C SER A 295 -11.36 -8.29 -10.73
N GLY A 296 -12.36 -7.54 -10.25
CA GLY A 296 -13.50 -7.09 -11.05
C GLY A 296 -13.20 -5.94 -12.03
N GLY A 297 -11.93 -5.49 -12.12
CA GLY A 297 -11.52 -4.42 -13.02
C GLY A 297 -11.77 -3.00 -12.48
N SER A 298 -12.07 -2.85 -11.19
CA SER A 298 -12.29 -1.53 -10.61
C SER A 298 -10.99 -0.75 -10.43
N THR A 299 -10.98 0.49 -10.90
CA THR A 299 -9.90 1.47 -10.64
C THR A 299 -9.99 2.11 -9.26
N ALA A 300 -11.05 1.83 -8.49
CA ALA A 300 -11.26 2.42 -7.18
C ALA A 300 -10.37 1.83 -6.07
N GLY A 301 -9.55 0.81 -6.37
CA GLY A 301 -8.69 0.14 -5.38
C GLY A 301 -7.81 1.10 -4.56
N PRO A 302 -7.01 1.98 -5.19
CA PRO A 302 -6.20 2.97 -4.47
C PRO A 302 -7.04 3.92 -3.61
N SER A 303 -8.15 4.44 -4.16
CA SER A 303 -9.06 5.33 -3.44
C SER A 303 -9.68 4.67 -2.22
N VAL A 304 -10.11 3.40 -2.34
CA VAL A 304 -10.66 2.62 -1.22
C VAL A 304 -9.62 2.42 -0.12
N VAL A 305 -8.37 2.09 -0.48
CA VAL A 305 -7.27 1.97 0.49
C VAL A 305 -7.02 3.30 1.20
N ALA A 306 -7.03 4.43 0.47
CA ALA A 306 -6.84 5.76 1.04
C ALA A 306 -7.94 6.08 2.07
N TRP A 307 -9.21 5.88 1.72
CA TRP A 307 -10.35 6.12 2.62
C TRP A 307 -10.40 5.16 3.82
N LEU A 308 -10.05 3.89 3.64
CA LEU A 308 -9.87 2.95 4.74
C LEU A 308 -8.74 3.39 5.68
N GLY A 309 -7.68 3.98 5.13
CA GLY A 309 -6.58 4.60 5.87
C GLY A 309 -7.04 5.79 6.71
N VAL A 310 -7.80 6.71 6.12
CA VAL A 310 -8.36 7.88 6.82
C VAL A 310 -9.31 7.45 7.94
N THR A 311 -10.25 6.54 7.65
CA THR A 311 -11.23 6.06 8.65
C THR A 311 -10.56 5.32 9.79
N SER A 312 -9.60 4.43 9.52
CA SER A 312 -8.76 3.78 10.54
C SER A 312 -8.00 4.82 11.38
N GLY A 313 -7.37 5.81 10.73
CA GLY A 313 -6.63 6.88 11.38
C GLY A 313 -7.51 7.71 12.32
N VAL A 314 -8.74 8.06 11.92
CA VAL A 314 -9.70 8.80 12.75
C VAL A 314 -10.09 7.98 13.98
N LEU A 315 -10.39 6.69 13.81
CA LEU A 315 -10.74 5.79 14.92
C LEU A 315 -9.59 5.67 15.93
N VAL A 316 -8.36 5.52 15.44
CA VAL A 316 -7.15 5.45 16.28
C VAL A 316 -6.88 6.77 16.99
N THR A 317 -7.02 7.90 16.30
CA THR A 317 -6.87 9.25 16.86
C THR A 317 -7.88 9.46 17.99
N GLY A 318 -9.15 9.11 17.78
CA GLY A 318 -10.19 9.16 18.81
C GLY A 318 -9.85 8.32 20.04
N ALA A 319 -9.33 7.11 19.84
CA ALA A 319 -8.85 6.26 20.93
C ALA A 319 -7.67 6.91 21.68
N GLY A 320 -6.71 7.50 20.96
CA GLY A 320 -5.58 8.25 21.53
C GLY A 320 -6.03 9.43 22.38
N VAL A 321 -6.94 10.27 21.88
CA VAL A 321 -7.53 11.40 22.62
C VAL A 321 -8.19 10.92 23.91
N LEU A 322 -8.96 9.83 23.86
CA LEU A 322 -9.61 9.26 25.05
C LEU A 322 -8.60 8.76 26.08
N LEU A 323 -7.50 8.12 25.64
CA LEU A 323 -6.43 7.67 26.52
C LEU A 323 -5.69 8.86 27.16
N VAL A 324 -5.37 9.90 26.40
CA VAL A 324 -4.72 11.13 26.90
C VAL A 324 -5.62 11.84 27.91
N ARG A 325 -6.91 12.07 27.58
CA ARG A 325 -7.88 12.71 28.49
C ARG A 325 -8.01 11.95 29.81
N ARG A 326 -7.98 10.61 29.78
CA ARG A 326 -8.03 9.77 30.99
C ARG A 326 -6.74 9.80 31.78
N ALA A 327 -5.58 9.73 31.11
CA ALA A 327 -4.28 9.83 31.77
C ALA A 327 -4.12 11.18 32.47
N TRP A 328 -4.63 12.26 31.86
CA TRP A 328 -4.65 13.60 32.44
C TRP A 328 -5.60 13.70 33.64
N ARG A 329 -6.86 13.26 33.52
CA ARG A 329 -7.82 13.29 34.65
C ARG A 329 -7.34 12.51 35.87
N ARG A 330 -6.70 11.34 35.67
CA ARG A 330 -6.10 10.53 36.76
C ARG A 330 -4.88 11.18 37.41
N ARG A 331 -4.25 12.17 36.77
CA ARG A 331 -3.21 13.02 37.37
C ARG A 331 -3.83 14.14 38.19
N ALA A 332 -4.84 14.81 37.66
CA ALA A 332 -5.55 15.89 38.35
C ALA A 332 -6.17 15.39 39.67
N SER A 333 -6.85 14.24 39.65
CA SER A 333 -7.49 13.66 40.84
C SER A 333 -6.52 13.13 41.90
N ARG A 334 -5.23 12.99 41.61
CA ARG A 334 -4.20 12.60 42.59
C ARG A 334 -3.54 13.79 43.28
N SER A 335 -3.76 15.00 42.77
CA SER A 335 -3.26 16.22 43.39
C SER A 335 -4.16 16.74 44.51
N ASP A 336 -5.38 16.20 44.63
CA ASP A 336 -6.46 16.71 45.50
C ASP A 336 -6.65 15.88 46.79
N HIS A 337 -5.71 14.97 47.08
CA HIS A 337 -5.67 14.17 48.32
C HIS A 337 -4.35 14.39 49.06
N SER A 338 -4.03 15.65 49.37
CA SER A 338 -3.15 15.96 50.50
C SER A 338 -3.97 15.80 51.78
N HIS A 339 -3.96 14.60 52.36
CA HIS A 339 -4.54 14.38 53.68
C HIS A 339 -3.75 15.19 54.71
N HIS A 340 -4.32 16.29 55.18
CA HIS A 340 -3.94 16.92 56.43
C HIS A 340 -4.29 15.93 57.55
N HIS A 341 -3.31 15.17 58.03
CA HIS A 341 -3.44 14.42 59.27
C HIS A 341 -3.45 15.43 60.42
N HIS A 342 -4.64 15.74 60.95
CA HIS A 342 -4.75 16.34 62.27
C HIS A 342 -4.49 15.24 63.29
N GLU A 343 -3.35 15.32 63.98
CA GLU A 343 -3.08 14.51 65.16
C GLU A 343 -4.03 14.97 66.29
N HIS A 344 -4.99 14.12 66.66
CA HIS A 344 -5.72 14.28 67.91
C HIS A 344 -4.95 13.56 69.03
N PRO A 345 -4.53 14.24 70.10
CA PRO A 345 -3.95 13.57 71.27
C PRO A 345 -5.08 12.90 72.05
N HIS A 346 -5.11 11.57 72.07
CA HIS A 346 -5.99 10.80 72.95
C HIS A 346 -5.26 10.57 74.28
N SER A 347 -5.74 11.20 75.35
CA SER A 347 -5.38 10.87 76.72
C SER A 347 -6.18 9.65 77.19
N HIS A 348 -5.49 8.70 77.83
CA HIS A 348 -6.08 7.47 78.38
C HIS A 348 -6.67 7.72 79.78
N SER A 349 -7.84 7.13 80.06
CA SER A 349 -8.25 6.79 81.43
C SER A 349 -9.14 5.53 81.50
N HIS A 350 -8.49 4.47 82.01
CA HIS A 350 -8.91 3.36 82.88
C HIS A 350 -10.06 2.35 82.56
N PRO A 351 -9.94 1.11 83.09
CA PRO A 351 -10.76 -0.05 82.73
C PRO A 351 -11.83 -0.38 83.78
N HIS A 352 -13.01 -0.87 83.34
CA HIS A 352 -13.93 -1.62 84.20
C HIS A 352 -14.65 -2.74 83.42
N PRO A 353 -14.79 -3.96 83.99
CA PRO A 353 -15.57 -5.05 83.42
C PRO A 353 -16.98 -5.07 84.01
N HIS A 354 -18.02 -5.00 83.19
CA HIS A 354 -19.38 -5.41 83.59
C HIS A 354 -20.10 -6.12 82.42
N PRO A 355 -20.73 -7.28 82.68
CA PRO A 355 -21.57 -7.96 81.71
C PRO A 355 -23.04 -7.55 81.91
N HIS A 356 -23.67 -6.98 80.87
CA HIS A 356 -25.13 -6.88 80.80
C HIS A 356 -25.64 -7.19 79.39
N PRO A 357 -26.63 -8.08 79.23
CA PRO A 357 -27.28 -8.34 77.96
C PRO A 357 -28.47 -7.38 77.80
N HIS A 358 -28.48 -6.59 76.72
CA HIS A 358 -29.69 -5.91 76.25
C HIS A 358 -29.90 -6.23 74.77
N PRO A 359 -31.08 -6.78 74.38
CA PRO A 359 -31.43 -6.97 72.98
C PRO A 359 -32.03 -5.66 72.45
N HIS A 360 -31.32 -5.00 71.53
CA HIS A 360 -31.92 -4.01 70.66
C HIS A 360 -32.12 -4.65 69.27
N PRO A 361 -33.36 -4.73 68.76
CA PRO A 361 -33.60 -5.13 67.38
C PRO A 361 -33.24 -3.95 66.49
N HIS A 362 -32.00 -3.92 66.01
CA HIS A 362 -31.69 -3.12 64.84
C HIS A 362 -32.10 -3.93 63.62
N ASP A 363 -33.20 -3.47 63.03
CA ASP A 363 -33.72 -3.91 61.75
C ASP A 363 -32.67 -3.58 60.67
N HIS A 364 -31.71 -4.49 60.48
CA HIS A 364 -30.85 -4.49 59.32
C HIS A 364 -31.69 -4.96 58.14
N THR A 365 -32.42 -4.02 57.54
CA THR A 365 -32.70 -4.13 56.12
C THR A 365 -31.36 -4.40 55.44
N PRO A 366 -31.19 -5.51 54.69
CA PRO A 366 -29.97 -5.73 53.97
C PRO A 366 -29.95 -4.63 52.91
N SER A 367 -29.15 -3.59 53.15
CA SER A 367 -28.69 -2.68 52.12
C SER A 367 -28.11 -3.61 51.06
N ARG A 368 -28.90 -3.80 49.99
CA ARG A 368 -28.48 -4.50 48.79
C ARG A 368 -27.05 -4.04 48.54
N PRO A 369 -26.08 -4.95 48.36
CA PRO A 369 -24.78 -4.53 47.88
C PRO A 369 -25.06 -3.84 46.55
N HIS A 370 -25.04 -2.51 46.55
CA HIS A 370 -24.99 -1.75 45.32
C HIS A 370 -23.80 -2.34 44.59
N PRO A 371 -23.98 -2.94 43.40
CA PRO A 371 -22.84 -3.33 42.62
C PRO A 371 -22.16 -2.01 42.30
N HIS A 372 -21.12 -1.68 43.05
CA HIS A 372 -20.13 -0.72 42.60
C HIS A 372 -19.59 -1.35 41.34
N GLN A 373 -20.19 -0.95 40.22
CA GLN A 373 -19.72 -1.24 38.90
C GLN A 373 -18.38 -0.52 38.84
N HIS A 374 -17.32 -1.22 39.26
CA HIS A 374 -15.98 -0.82 38.95
C HIS A 374 -15.97 -0.68 37.43
N ASP A 375 -15.95 0.55 36.95
CA ASP A 375 -15.76 0.91 35.56
C ASP A 375 -14.47 0.22 35.09
N LYS A 376 -14.64 -1.02 34.60
CA LYS A 376 -13.57 -1.75 33.94
C LYS A 376 -13.15 -0.87 32.77
N PRO A 377 -11.86 -0.50 32.66
CA PRO A 377 -11.40 0.36 31.59
C PRO A 377 -11.94 -0.10 30.23
N PRO A 378 -12.42 0.78 29.34
CA PRO A 378 -12.60 0.38 27.96
C PRO A 378 -11.20 0.11 27.40
N GLY A 379 -10.90 -1.18 27.22
CA GLY A 379 -9.56 -1.71 27.03
C GLY A 379 -9.24 -2.96 27.87
N THR A 380 -9.99 -3.23 28.94
CA THR A 380 -10.00 -4.52 29.68
C THR A 380 -11.30 -5.30 29.46
N SER A 381 -12.17 -4.77 28.61
CA SER A 381 -13.39 -5.41 28.13
C SER A 381 -13.12 -5.93 26.72
N VAL A 382 -13.61 -7.12 26.43
CA VAL A 382 -13.53 -7.76 25.10
C VAL A 382 -13.94 -6.78 23.99
N ARG A 383 -14.94 -5.91 24.22
CA ARG A 383 -15.34 -4.87 23.24
C ARG A 383 -14.24 -3.87 22.90
N GLY A 384 -13.44 -3.44 23.88
CA GLY A 384 -12.35 -2.49 23.65
C GLY A 384 -11.18 -3.13 22.89
N ALA A 385 -10.93 -4.42 23.13
CA ALA A 385 -9.98 -5.22 22.37
C ALA A 385 -10.46 -5.42 20.92
N LEU A 386 -11.73 -5.78 20.73
CA LEU A 386 -12.32 -5.92 19.39
C LEU A 386 -12.31 -4.59 18.62
N PHE A 387 -12.65 -3.46 19.25
CA PHE A 387 -12.65 -2.16 18.57
C PHE A 387 -11.26 -1.73 18.13
N LEU A 388 -10.26 -1.89 19.01
CA LEU A 388 -8.87 -1.56 18.68
C LEU A 388 -8.32 -2.50 17.61
N GLY A 389 -8.71 -3.78 17.64
CA GLY A 389 -8.34 -4.76 16.63
C GLY A 389 -8.99 -4.48 15.28
N PHE A 390 -10.27 -4.08 15.28
CA PHE A 390 -10.99 -3.66 14.10
C PHE A 390 -10.31 -2.46 13.43
N ALA A 391 -10.03 -1.40 14.20
CA ALA A 391 -9.35 -0.22 13.67
C ALA A 391 -7.96 -0.56 13.11
N GLY A 392 -7.19 -1.42 13.78
CA GLY A 392 -5.86 -1.85 13.36
C GLY A 392 -5.83 -2.78 12.14
N GLY A 393 -6.88 -3.57 11.91
CA GLY A 393 -7.00 -4.46 10.76
C GLY A 393 -7.79 -3.89 9.58
N LEU A 394 -8.41 -2.71 9.73
CA LEU A 394 -9.25 -2.10 8.69
C LEU A 394 -8.51 -1.81 7.37
N VAL A 395 -7.22 -1.49 7.45
CA VAL A 395 -6.39 -1.22 6.26
C VAL A 395 -5.73 -2.53 5.81
N PRO A 396 -6.13 -3.08 4.65
CA PRO A 396 -5.54 -4.32 4.13
C PRO A 396 -4.11 -4.11 3.62
N SER A 397 -3.31 -5.18 3.63
CA SER A 397 -1.92 -5.15 3.14
C SER A 397 -1.92 -5.21 1.61
N PRO A 398 -1.27 -4.26 0.91
CA PRO A 398 -1.15 -4.30 -0.55
C PRO A 398 -0.53 -5.59 -1.04
N SER A 399 0.46 -6.14 -0.33
CA SER A 399 1.13 -7.39 -0.69
C SER A 399 0.18 -8.59 -0.70
N ALA A 400 -0.74 -8.67 0.27
CA ALA A 400 -1.71 -9.76 0.34
C ALA A 400 -2.76 -9.66 -0.77
N VAL A 401 -3.16 -8.44 -1.12
CA VAL A 401 -4.05 -8.17 -2.27
C VAL A 401 -3.39 -8.58 -3.58
N VAL A 402 -2.11 -8.24 -3.78
CA VAL A 402 -1.34 -8.62 -4.98
C VAL A 402 -1.27 -10.14 -5.14
N VAL A 403 -1.00 -10.89 -4.06
CA VAL A 403 -0.98 -12.36 -4.09
C VAL A 403 -2.34 -12.92 -4.49
N LEU A 404 -3.42 -12.40 -3.91
CA LEU A 404 -4.79 -12.83 -4.21
C LEU A 404 -5.18 -12.54 -5.67
N VAL A 405 -4.96 -11.31 -6.13
CA VAL A 405 -5.28 -10.87 -7.50
C VAL A 405 -4.42 -11.61 -8.52
N GLY A 406 -3.12 -11.81 -8.24
CA GLY A 406 -2.22 -12.57 -9.10
C GLY A 406 -2.66 -14.03 -9.24
N ALA A 407 -3.01 -14.70 -8.13
CA ALA A 407 -3.55 -16.06 -8.16
C ALA A 407 -4.89 -16.15 -8.92
N ALA A 408 -5.77 -15.17 -8.73
CA ALA A 408 -7.03 -15.08 -9.47
C ALA A 408 -6.80 -14.88 -10.98
N ALA A 409 -5.85 -14.03 -11.38
CA ALA A 409 -5.51 -13.80 -12.78
C ALA A 409 -4.92 -15.03 -13.48
N LEU A 410 -4.24 -15.89 -12.72
CA LEU A 410 -3.73 -17.18 -13.18
C LEU A 410 -4.81 -18.29 -13.21
N GLY A 411 -6.07 -17.97 -12.90
CA GLY A 411 -7.18 -18.93 -12.88
C GLY A 411 -7.25 -19.80 -11.61
N ALA A 412 -6.45 -19.49 -10.59
CA ALA A 412 -6.36 -20.22 -9.33
C ALA A 412 -6.86 -19.39 -8.14
N ALA A 413 -8.02 -18.72 -8.29
CA ALA A 413 -8.58 -17.83 -7.28
C ALA A 413 -8.77 -18.51 -5.91
N TRP A 414 -9.19 -19.79 -5.91
CA TRP A 414 -9.36 -20.58 -4.69
C TRP A 414 -8.02 -20.80 -3.95
N PHE A 415 -6.92 -20.94 -4.69
CA PHE A 415 -5.59 -21.09 -4.12
C PHE A 415 -5.08 -19.76 -3.59
N GLY A 416 -5.37 -18.65 -4.27
CA GLY A 416 -5.16 -17.29 -3.75
C GLY A 416 -5.87 -17.06 -2.41
N LEU A 417 -7.13 -17.47 -2.31
CA LEU A 417 -7.89 -17.44 -1.05
C LEU A 417 -7.21 -18.26 0.05
N LEU A 418 -6.77 -19.47 -0.27
CA LEU A 418 -6.05 -20.35 0.64
C LEU A 418 -4.75 -19.70 1.17
N LEU A 419 -3.98 -19.04 0.30
CA LEU A 419 -2.76 -18.31 0.66
C LEU A 419 -3.06 -17.10 1.56
N VAL A 420 -4.15 -16.38 1.30
CA VAL A 420 -4.58 -15.25 2.16
C VAL A 420 -4.99 -15.74 3.56
N VAL A 421 -5.68 -16.87 3.66
CA VAL A 421 -6.01 -17.49 4.96
C VAL A 421 -4.74 -17.93 5.69
N ALA A 422 -3.79 -18.56 4.99
CA ALA A 422 -2.50 -18.96 5.55
C ALA A 422 -1.67 -17.76 6.03
N TYR A 423 -1.66 -16.68 5.25
CA TYR A 423 -1.06 -15.40 5.64
C TYR A 423 -1.70 -14.83 6.91
N GLY A 424 -3.04 -14.82 6.99
CA GLY A 424 -3.77 -14.42 8.19
C GLY A 424 -3.40 -15.26 9.42
N ALA A 425 -3.24 -16.58 9.25
CA ALA A 425 -2.82 -17.47 10.33
C ALA A 425 -1.41 -17.11 10.87
N GLY A 426 -0.45 -16.83 9.99
CA GLY A 426 0.88 -16.34 10.38
C GLY A 426 0.84 -15.03 11.17
N LEU A 427 -0.03 -14.12 10.74
CA LEU A 427 -0.29 -12.83 11.39
C LEU A 427 -0.89 -13.01 12.79
N ALA A 428 -1.87 -13.91 12.94
CA ALA A 428 -2.50 -14.22 14.23
C ALA A 428 -1.52 -14.85 15.23
N LEU A 429 -0.70 -15.82 14.76
CA LEU A 429 0.30 -16.51 15.57
C LEU A 429 1.32 -15.54 16.15
N THR A 430 1.85 -14.65 15.33
CA THR A 430 2.85 -13.67 15.75
C THR A 430 2.29 -12.60 16.68
N LEU A 431 1.09 -12.07 16.41
CA LEU A 431 0.44 -11.11 17.32
C LEU A 431 0.13 -11.72 18.70
N THR A 432 -0.27 -12.99 18.71
CA THR A 432 -0.55 -13.72 19.95
C THR A 432 0.74 -14.03 20.71
N ALA A 433 1.81 -14.46 20.01
CA ALA A 433 3.13 -14.70 20.60
C ALA A 433 3.73 -13.41 21.17
N ALA A 434 3.66 -12.29 20.45
CA ALA A 434 4.12 -10.99 20.91
C ALA A 434 3.35 -10.52 22.16
N GLY A 435 2.02 -10.65 22.15
CA GLY A 435 1.20 -10.31 23.30
C GLY A 435 1.52 -11.19 24.52
N PHE A 436 1.70 -12.50 24.33
CA PHE A 436 2.11 -13.42 25.40
C PHE A 436 3.50 -13.07 25.96
N LEU A 437 4.46 -12.75 25.10
CA LEU A 437 5.81 -12.34 25.48
C LEU A 437 5.80 -11.07 26.35
N VAL A 438 5.01 -10.07 25.97
CA VAL A 438 4.85 -8.81 26.74
C VAL A 438 4.25 -9.10 28.12
N VAL A 439 3.22 -9.96 28.21
CA VAL A 439 2.60 -10.34 29.48
C VAL A 439 3.59 -11.07 30.38
N ARG A 440 4.36 -12.02 29.83
CA ARG A 440 5.32 -12.83 30.58
C ARG A 440 6.55 -12.02 31.02
N ALA A 441 7.04 -11.11 30.18
CA ALA A 441 8.10 -10.17 30.54
C ALA A 441 7.66 -9.25 31.69
N GLY A 442 6.41 -8.75 31.66
CA GLY A 442 5.84 -7.95 32.76
C GLY A 442 5.73 -8.73 34.07
N ALA A 443 5.27 -9.98 34.02
CA ALA A 443 5.18 -10.86 35.20
C ALA A 443 6.57 -11.20 35.78
N PHE A 444 7.55 -11.47 34.92
CA PHE A 444 8.92 -11.81 35.31
C PHE A 444 9.68 -10.62 35.91
N ALA A 445 9.54 -9.43 35.32
CA ALA A 445 10.10 -8.18 35.86
C ALA A 445 9.47 -7.79 37.21
N SER A 446 8.24 -8.24 37.46
CA SER A 446 7.56 -8.07 38.76
C SER A 446 8.03 -9.08 39.80
N GLY A 447 8.37 -10.32 39.39
CA GLY A 447 8.76 -11.41 40.29
C GLY A 447 10.25 -11.47 40.67
N ARG A 448 11.17 -10.94 39.85
CA ARG A 448 12.63 -10.98 40.15
C ARG A 448 13.21 -9.73 40.81
N ILE A 449 12.47 -8.62 40.84
CA ILE A 449 12.98 -7.36 41.41
C ILE A 449 12.34 -7.16 42.78
N GLY A 450 12.86 -7.88 43.77
CA GLY A 450 12.65 -7.59 45.19
C GLY A 450 13.52 -6.39 45.62
N GLY A 451 12.91 -5.47 46.36
CA GLY A 451 13.56 -4.61 47.37
C GLY A 451 14.57 -3.53 46.94
N ALA A 452 14.15 -2.27 47.08
CA ALA A 452 14.96 -1.11 47.49
C ALA A 452 15.87 -0.32 46.51
N VAL A 453 16.54 -0.88 45.50
CA VAL A 453 17.61 -0.09 44.80
C VAL A 453 17.14 0.74 43.58
N LEU A 454 15.90 0.57 43.09
CA LEU A 454 15.39 1.24 41.87
C LEU A 454 14.00 1.90 42.06
N ALA A 455 13.65 2.35 43.26
CA ALA A 455 12.30 2.84 43.57
C ALA A 455 11.93 4.16 42.88
N GLU A 456 12.85 5.12 42.79
CA GLU A 456 12.63 6.45 42.20
C GLU A 456 12.41 6.43 40.67
N PRO A 457 13.29 5.82 39.85
CA PRO A 457 13.06 5.76 38.40
C PRO A 457 11.83 4.92 38.03
N ARG A 458 11.45 3.91 38.86
CA ARG A 458 10.20 3.15 38.68
C ARG A 458 8.95 3.99 38.93
N ARG A 459 8.94 4.88 39.92
CA ARG A 459 7.81 5.78 40.20
C ARG A 459 7.62 6.83 39.10
N ILE A 460 8.72 7.40 38.62
CA ILE A 460 8.72 8.35 37.50
C ILE A 460 8.27 7.64 36.21
N ALA A 461 8.88 6.49 35.87
CA ALA A 461 8.45 5.69 34.72
C ALA A 461 6.96 5.34 34.82
N ALA A 462 6.47 4.79 35.93
CA ALA A 462 5.05 4.46 36.10
C ALA A 462 4.11 5.69 36.03
N ARG A 463 4.61 6.89 36.35
CA ARG A 463 3.86 8.15 36.30
C ARG A 463 3.81 8.76 34.89
N PHE A 464 4.81 8.53 34.05
CA PHE A 464 4.91 9.08 32.69
C PHE A 464 4.56 8.07 31.59
N LEU A 465 4.70 6.77 31.82
CA LEU A 465 4.45 5.71 30.84
C LEU A 465 3.02 5.71 30.28
N PRO A 466 1.95 5.88 31.08
CA PRO A 466 0.59 5.88 30.54
C PRO A 466 0.31 7.08 29.64
N LEU A 467 0.80 8.27 30.01
CA LEU A 467 0.63 9.48 29.21
C LEU A 467 1.50 9.42 27.94
N GLY A 468 2.75 8.97 28.06
CA GLY A 468 3.66 8.78 26.93
C GLY A 468 3.08 7.81 25.89
N SER A 469 2.60 6.64 26.34
CA SER A 469 1.95 5.68 25.44
C SER A 469 0.69 6.24 24.77
N ALA A 470 -0.10 7.04 25.47
CA ALA A 470 -1.31 7.65 24.93
C ALA A 470 -0.99 8.73 23.88
N CYS A 471 0.05 9.54 24.12
CA CYS A 471 0.54 10.52 23.15
C CYS A 471 1.12 9.85 21.90
N VAL A 472 1.84 8.73 22.05
CA VAL A 472 2.33 7.94 20.90
C VAL A 472 1.18 7.39 20.07
N VAL A 473 0.16 6.81 20.71
CA VAL A 473 -1.06 6.34 20.03
C VAL A 473 -1.75 7.47 19.27
N LEU A 474 -1.87 8.66 19.90
CA LEU A 474 -2.47 9.83 19.28
C LEU A 474 -1.67 10.34 18.06
N ALA A 475 -0.35 10.48 18.20
CA ALA A 475 0.52 10.94 17.12
C ALA A 475 0.49 9.98 15.91
N LEU A 476 0.49 8.66 16.17
CA LEU A 476 0.36 7.65 15.12
C LEU A 476 -1.01 7.73 14.41
N GLY A 477 -2.09 7.95 15.17
CA GLY A 477 -3.43 8.18 14.61
C GLY A 477 -3.47 9.40 13.68
N CYS A 478 -2.95 10.54 14.13
CA CYS A 478 -2.86 11.74 13.31
C CYS A 478 -2.03 11.53 12.03
N GLY A 479 -0.90 10.82 12.15
CA GLY A 479 -0.05 10.48 11.00
C GLY A 479 -0.76 9.60 9.97
N LEU A 480 -1.59 8.65 10.41
CA LEU A 480 -2.43 7.84 9.53
C LEU A 480 -3.47 8.68 8.78
N VAL A 481 -4.15 9.60 9.48
CA VAL A 481 -5.12 10.52 8.85
C VAL A 481 -4.43 11.38 7.82
N PHE A 482 -3.27 11.96 8.16
CA PHE A 482 -2.50 12.81 7.26
C PHE A 482 -2.05 12.04 6.01
N LYS A 483 -1.47 10.85 6.18
CA LYS A 483 -1.05 10.01 5.06
C LYS A 483 -2.23 9.63 4.17
N GLY A 484 -3.35 9.21 4.77
CA GLY A 484 -4.56 8.84 4.02
C GLY A 484 -5.14 10.03 3.26
N ALA A 485 -5.16 11.21 3.88
CA ALA A 485 -5.65 12.45 3.26
C ALA A 485 -4.74 12.90 2.12
N ALA A 486 -3.41 12.85 2.29
CA ALA A 486 -2.46 13.14 1.22
C ALA A 486 -2.72 12.22 0.01
N THR A 487 -2.80 10.90 0.24
CA THR A 487 -3.10 9.95 -0.86
C THR A 487 -4.49 10.10 -1.48
N ALA A 488 -5.45 10.70 -0.79
CA ALA A 488 -6.81 10.91 -1.30
C ALA A 488 -7.00 12.24 -2.02
N LEU A 489 -6.18 13.26 -1.70
CA LEU A 489 -6.31 14.63 -2.18
C LEU A 489 -5.31 15.00 -3.29
N GLY A 490 -4.30 14.17 -3.56
CA GLY A 490 -3.26 14.40 -4.55
C GLY A 490 -1.97 14.84 -3.87
#